data_AF-A0AA35W8Y3-F1
#
_entry.id   AF-A0AA35W8Y3-F1
#
_cell.length_a   1.000
_cell.length_b   1.000
_cell.length_c   1.000
_cell.angle_alpha   90.00
_cell.angle_beta   90.00
_cell.angle_gamma   90.00
#
_symmetry.space_group_name_H-M   'P 1'
#
loop_
_entity.id
_entity.type
_entity.pdbx_description
1 polymer ?
#
loop_
_entity_poly.entity_id
_entity_poly.type
_entity_poly.pdbx_seq_one_letter_code
_entity_poly.pdbx_strand_id
1 'polypeptide(L)'
;MAGRLEIYINTANRGDGEDNLGEWGTVNGRKFGLREANVACRQLGFYSASHWNYSIYTEFGVGNGTIFLSGLKCSSRYQQHLLRCKHSGIGSPTYHYTHDQDVAIFCNPVPIWSRPYKGQVRLISSNLTRPSSGRVEVHQKNQWGTVCASAMSQGAADSVCRQLGFTNALGRGISSEPGSGVIWVGETSCSGSRRCFTSCFQSHKHTYGCNHTQDSAISCTFDFSKKSKSAGNKSACKITGFPLSQLIFYVCGGLALFLLLAFVGILVVAMGYKIKKKLSQKNYDTLQ
;
A
#
# COMPACT_ATOMS: atom_id res chain seq x y z
N MET A 1 7.50 3.43 -13.35
CA MET A 1 6.14 3.53 -13.94
C MET A 1 5.79 4.99 -14.00
N ALA A 2 5.36 5.49 -15.16
CA ALA A 2 5.01 6.90 -15.35
C ALA A 2 3.87 7.05 -16.35
N GLY A 3 3.16 8.17 -16.28
CA GLY A 3 2.06 8.48 -17.20
C GLY A 3 1.27 9.71 -16.79
N ARG A 4 0.41 10.19 -17.69
CA ARG A 4 -0.64 11.17 -17.37
C ARG A 4 -1.58 10.57 -16.33
N LEU A 5 -1.91 11.37 -15.33
CA LEU A 5 -2.80 10.99 -14.24
C LEU A 5 -4.26 11.18 -14.67
N GLU A 6 -4.93 10.05 -14.89
CA GLU A 6 -6.36 9.99 -15.16
C GLU A 6 -7.08 9.26 -14.03
N ILE A 7 -8.32 9.67 -13.76
CA ILE A 7 -9.16 9.04 -12.75
C ILE A 7 -10.51 8.65 -13.35
N TYR A 8 -11.00 7.52 -12.90
CA TYR A 8 -12.33 7.02 -13.26
C TYR A 8 -13.32 7.36 -12.14
N ILE A 9 -14.45 7.97 -12.49
CA ILE A 9 -15.54 8.26 -11.56
C ILE A 9 -16.82 7.60 -12.06
N ASN A 10 -17.41 6.75 -11.22
CA ASN A 10 -18.76 6.25 -11.47
C ASN A 10 -19.77 7.29 -10.99
N THR A 11 -20.49 7.90 -11.93
CA THR A 11 -21.47 8.97 -11.72
C THR A 11 -22.83 8.47 -11.18
N ALA A 12 -23.03 7.15 -11.02
CA ALA A 12 -24.28 6.56 -10.52
C ALA A 12 -24.76 7.08 -9.15
N ASN A 13 -23.93 7.80 -8.39
CA ASN A 13 -24.28 8.44 -7.12
C ASN A 13 -24.61 9.94 -7.23
N ARG A 14 -24.73 10.51 -8.44
CA ARG A 14 -25.11 11.92 -8.62
C ARG A 14 -26.61 12.19 -8.52
N GLY A 15 -27.47 11.17 -8.60
CA GLY A 15 -28.92 11.34 -8.52
C GLY A 15 -29.58 11.70 -9.85
N ASP A 16 -28.82 11.66 -10.95
CA ASP A 16 -29.28 12.02 -12.28
C ASP A 16 -29.62 10.72 -13.02
N GLY A 17 -30.90 10.47 -13.26
CA GLY A 17 -31.46 9.19 -13.70
C GLY A 17 -31.18 8.81 -15.16
N GLU A 18 -29.98 9.04 -15.68
CA GLU A 18 -29.60 8.70 -17.05
C GLU A 18 -28.29 7.88 -17.05
N ASP A 19 -28.39 6.69 -17.64
CA ASP A 19 -27.38 5.69 -17.99
C ASP A 19 -26.09 5.55 -17.15
N ASN A 20 -25.95 4.34 -16.59
CA ASN A 20 -24.87 3.84 -15.74
C ASN A 20 -23.48 3.79 -16.41
N LEU A 21 -22.92 4.91 -16.84
CA LEU A 21 -21.60 4.96 -17.45
C LEU A 21 -20.67 5.82 -16.58
N GLY A 22 -19.67 5.17 -15.98
CA GLY A 22 -18.58 5.91 -15.37
C GLY A 22 -17.66 6.46 -16.45
N GLU A 23 -17.02 7.59 -16.14
CA GLU A 23 -16.22 8.35 -17.09
C GLU A 23 -14.78 8.46 -16.61
N TRP A 24 -13.85 8.49 -17.56
CA TRP A 24 -12.46 8.88 -17.32
C TRP A 24 -12.29 10.38 -17.49
N GLY A 25 -11.41 10.96 -16.69
CA GLY A 25 -11.06 12.37 -16.77
C GLY A 25 -9.74 12.68 -16.09
N THR A 26 -9.25 13.89 -16.30
CA THR A 26 -7.89 14.28 -15.93
C THR A 26 -7.85 14.99 -14.57
N VAL A 27 -6.63 15.20 -14.07
CA VAL A 27 -6.34 15.98 -12.86
C VAL A 27 -5.51 17.19 -13.22
N ASN A 28 -6.02 18.38 -12.88
CA ASN A 28 -5.32 19.64 -13.08
C ASN A 28 -4.22 19.87 -12.03
N GLY A 29 -3.07 20.38 -12.47
CA GLY A 29 -1.87 20.56 -11.67
C GLY A 29 -1.86 21.80 -10.77
N ARG A 30 -2.92 22.61 -10.75
CA ARG A 30 -3.02 23.76 -9.83
C ARG A 30 -2.95 23.28 -8.38
N LYS A 31 -1.93 23.73 -7.64
CA LYS A 31 -1.62 23.31 -6.25
C LYS A 31 -1.29 21.83 -6.09
N PHE A 32 -1.13 21.08 -7.18
CA PHE A 32 -0.67 19.71 -7.12
C PHE A 32 0.79 19.66 -6.65
N GLY A 33 1.15 18.62 -5.90
CA GLY A 33 2.47 18.47 -5.34
C GLY A 33 2.88 17.01 -5.18
N LEU A 34 4.07 16.81 -4.62
CA LEU A 34 4.60 15.47 -4.40
C LEU A 34 3.75 14.65 -3.41
N ARG A 35 2.97 15.29 -2.54
CA ARG A 35 2.07 14.58 -1.59
C ARG A 35 0.92 13.91 -2.33
N GLU A 36 0.34 14.62 -3.29
CA GLU A 36 -0.74 14.16 -4.15
C GLU A 36 -0.23 13.06 -5.10
N ALA A 37 0.94 13.27 -5.71
CA ALA A 37 1.60 12.26 -6.54
C ALA A 37 1.87 10.96 -5.76
N ASN A 38 2.30 11.07 -4.50
CA ASN A 38 2.49 9.90 -3.62
C ASN A 38 1.19 9.14 -3.36
N VAL A 39 0.06 9.83 -3.23
CA VAL A 39 -1.26 9.19 -3.05
C VAL A 39 -1.64 8.44 -4.33
N ALA A 40 -1.50 9.09 -5.50
CA ALA A 40 -1.78 8.49 -6.80
C ALA A 40 -0.93 7.25 -7.06
N CYS A 41 0.40 7.33 -6.87
CA CYS A 41 1.30 6.19 -7.02
C CYS A 41 0.93 5.03 -6.10
N ARG A 42 0.45 5.31 -4.88
CA ARG A 42 0.01 4.25 -3.97
C ARG A 42 -1.27 3.56 -4.39
N GLN A 43 -2.21 4.31 -4.94
CA GLN A 43 -3.42 3.72 -5.53
C GLN A 43 -3.10 2.82 -6.72
N LEU A 44 -2.04 3.15 -7.47
CA LEU A 44 -1.50 2.33 -8.55
C LEU A 44 -0.63 1.16 -8.06
N GLY A 45 -0.47 0.96 -6.75
CA GLY A 45 0.27 -0.15 -6.18
C GLY A 45 1.77 0.09 -5.98
N PHE A 46 2.26 1.34 -6.05
CA PHE A 46 3.66 1.72 -5.83
C PHE A 46 3.86 2.48 -4.51
N TYR A 47 5.02 2.33 -3.86
CA TYR A 47 5.24 2.95 -2.54
C TYR A 47 5.20 4.48 -2.53
N SER A 48 5.70 5.11 -3.58
CA SER A 48 5.91 6.56 -3.64
C SER A 48 6.07 7.08 -5.07
N ALA A 49 5.83 8.38 -5.23
CA ALA A 49 6.25 9.14 -6.39
C ALA A 49 7.71 9.57 -6.24
N SER A 50 8.45 9.52 -7.33
CA SER A 50 9.76 10.17 -7.48
C SER A 50 9.57 11.68 -7.69
N HIS A 51 8.70 12.05 -8.64
CA HIS A 51 8.32 13.42 -8.95
C HIS A 51 6.99 13.45 -9.73
N TRP A 52 6.58 14.66 -10.11
CA TRP A 52 5.43 14.93 -10.99
C TRP A 52 5.80 16.11 -11.90
N ASN A 53 5.08 16.25 -13.02
CA ASN A 53 5.22 17.40 -13.91
C ASN A 53 3.86 17.72 -14.56
N TYR A 54 3.73 18.88 -15.20
CA TYR A 54 2.64 19.11 -16.15
C TYR A 54 2.82 18.19 -17.37
N SER A 55 1.74 17.52 -17.76
CA SER A 55 1.73 16.49 -18.79
C SER A 55 2.13 17.02 -20.16
N ILE A 56 1.88 18.31 -20.43
CA ILE A 56 2.31 18.99 -21.66
C ILE A 56 3.85 19.01 -21.84
N TYR A 57 4.61 18.96 -20.74
CA TYR A 57 6.08 18.94 -20.76
C TYR A 57 6.66 17.52 -20.72
N THR A 58 5.84 16.50 -20.98
CA THR A 58 6.23 15.08 -20.94
C THR A 58 5.83 14.37 -22.23
N GLU A 59 6.38 13.19 -22.47
CA GLU A 59 6.01 12.35 -23.62
C GLU A 59 4.55 11.87 -23.60
N PHE A 60 3.82 12.02 -22.48
CA PHE A 60 2.45 11.53 -22.33
C PHE A 60 1.40 12.45 -22.95
N GLY A 61 1.76 13.71 -23.23
CA GLY A 61 0.86 14.71 -23.81
C GLY A 61 -0.32 15.09 -22.91
N VAL A 62 -1.11 16.05 -23.37
CA VAL A 62 -2.31 16.53 -22.66
C VAL A 62 -3.49 15.56 -22.84
N GLY A 63 -4.41 15.53 -21.89
CA GLY A 63 -5.64 14.74 -22.00
C GLY A 63 -6.73 15.45 -22.79
N ASN A 64 -7.94 14.91 -22.72
CA ASN A 64 -9.14 15.49 -23.29
C ASN A 64 -10.34 15.27 -22.34
N GLY A 65 -11.48 15.87 -22.68
CA GLY A 65 -12.74 15.67 -21.94
C GLY A 65 -12.76 16.37 -20.58
N THR A 66 -13.29 15.68 -19.57
CA THR A 66 -13.57 16.30 -18.28
C THR A 66 -12.33 16.34 -17.39
N ILE A 67 -12.01 17.52 -16.85
CA ILE A 67 -11.04 17.68 -15.76
C ILE A 67 -11.78 17.46 -14.44
N PHE A 68 -11.61 16.29 -13.82
CA PHE A 68 -12.41 15.93 -12.65
C PHE A 68 -11.93 16.58 -11.36
N LEU A 69 -10.62 16.71 -11.16
CA LEU A 69 -10.05 17.26 -9.92
C LEU A 69 -9.14 18.45 -10.23
N SER A 70 -9.30 19.50 -9.44
CA SER A 70 -8.40 20.66 -9.44
C SER A 70 -8.10 21.10 -8.00
N GLY A 71 -7.00 21.84 -7.80
CA GLY A 71 -6.68 22.37 -6.47
C GLY A 71 -6.44 21.28 -5.42
N LEU A 72 -5.98 20.10 -5.86
CA LEU A 72 -5.86 18.92 -5.02
C LEU A 72 -4.82 19.15 -3.91
N LYS A 73 -5.24 19.00 -2.65
CA LYS A 73 -4.41 19.21 -1.47
C LYS A 73 -4.67 18.13 -0.42
N CYS A 74 -3.71 17.23 -0.30
CA CYS A 74 -3.69 16.14 0.65
C CYS A 74 -3.04 16.60 1.97
N SER A 75 -3.85 16.72 3.02
CA SER A 75 -3.48 17.18 4.36
C SER A 75 -2.52 16.26 5.12
N SER A 76 -2.42 14.96 4.78
CA SER A 76 -1.51 14.02 5.46
C SER A 76 -0.85 13.04 4.49
N ARG A 77 0.36 12.58 4.83
CA ARG A 77 1.04 11.49 4.11
C ARG A 77 0.29 10.15 4.13
N TYR A 78 -0.81 10.08 4.87
CA TYR A 78 -1.58 8.86 5.11
C TYR A 78 -2.94 8.85 4.42
N GLN A 79 -3.30 9.91 3.69
CA GLN A 79 -4.42 9.81 2.75
C GLN A 79 -4.10 8.71 1.74
N GLN A 80 -5.07 7.80 1.57
CA GLN A 80 -4.92 6.62 0.72
C GLN A 80 -5.61 6.80 -0.65
N HIS A 81 -6.36 7.89 -0.85
CA HIS A 81 -7.14 8.09 -2.07
C HIS A 81 -7.25 9.57 -2.45
N LEU A 82 -7.03 9.92 -3.72
CA LEU A 82 -7.07 11.30 -4.25
C LEU A 82 -8.42 11.97 -4.02
N LEU A 83 -9.53 11.22 -4.20
CA LEU A 83 -10.89 11.72 -3.94
C LEU A 83 -11.14 12.14 -2.48
N ARG A 84 -10.26 11.78 -1.54
CA ARG A 84 -10.32 12.19 -0.13
C ARG A 84 -9.39 13.34 0.22
N CYS A 85 -8.63 13.84 -0.75
CA CYS A 85 -7.89 15.07 -0.60
C CYS A 85 -8.84 16.26 -0.71
N LYS A 86 -8.47 17.41 -0.12
CA LYS A 86 -9.25 18.63 -0.34
C LYS A 86 -9.08 19.01 -1.81
N HIS A 87 -10.16 19.27 -2.52
CA HIS A 87 -10.10 19.62 -3.93
C HIS A 87 -11.28 20.51 -4.31
N SER A 88 -11.16 21.17 -5.46
CA SER A 88 -12.16 22.06 -6.03
C SER A 88 -12.84 21.34 -7.20
N GLY A 89 -13.84 20.51 -6.87
CA GLY A 89 -14.82 19.96 -7.82
C GLY A 89 -14.75 18.45 -8.02
N ILE A 90 -15.93 17.88 -8.28
CA ILE A 90 -16.20 16.79 -9.22
C ILE A 90 -17.29 17.37 -10.14
N GLY A 91 -16.90 17.94 -11.28
CA GLY A 91 -17.81 18.62 -12.21
C GLY A 91 -18.28 20.03 -11.81
N SER A 92 -17.40 20.87 -11.26
CA SER A 92 -17.75 22.30 -11.09
C SER A 92 -17.53 23.04 -12.41
N PRO A 93 -18.54 23.70 -12.99
CA PRO A 93 -18.42 24.42 -14.26
C PRO A 93 -17.73 25.79 -14.12
N THR A 94 -17.14 26.10 -12.97
CA THR A 94 -16.84 27.49 -12.59
C THR A 94 -15.41 27.97 -12.88
N TYR A 95 -14.56 27.17 -13.53
CA TYR A 95 -13.25 27.64 -14.02
C TYR A 95 -12.86 26.89 -15.30
N HIS A 96 -12.53 27.62 -16.37
CA HIS A 96 -11.94 27.08 -17.60
C HIS A 96 -10.51 26.60 -17.33
N TYR A 97 -10.35 25.43 -16.73
CA TYR A 97 -9.07 24.76 -16.70
C TYR A 97 -8.79 24.18 -18.10
N THR A 98 -7.54 24.30 -18.54
CA THR A 98 -7.09 23.72 -19.81
C THR A 98 -6.32 22.42 -19.56
N HIS A 99 -6.31 21.55 -20.57
CA HIS A 99 -5.55 20.29 -20.50
C HIS A 99 -4.03 20.48 -20.52
N ASP A 100 -3.54 21.68 -20.85
CA ASP A 100 -2.11 22.03 -20.74
C ASP A 100 -1.58 21.88 -19.30
N GLN A 101 -2.50 21.95 -18.33
CA GLN A 101 -2.20 21.81 -16.91
C GLN A 101 -2.51 20.42 -16.37
N ASP A 102 -2.82 19.44 -17.21
CA ASP A 102 -2.97 18.05 -16.75
C ASP A 102 -1.67 17.56 -16.09
N VAL A 103 -1.80 16.65 -15.13
CA VAL A 103 -0.65 16.16 -14.37
C VAL A 103 -0.13 14.85 -14.96
N ALA A 104 1.19 14.72 -15.05
CA ALA A 104 1.88 13.44 -15.18
C ALA A 104 2.59 13.09 -13.86
N ILE A 105 2.56 11.81 -13.49
CA ILE A 105 3.22 11.29 -12.28
C ILE A 105 4.28 10.24 -12.64
N PHE A 106 5.35 10.20 -11.84
CA PHE A 106 6.45 9.26 -12.01
C PHE A 106 6.64 8.48 -10.71
N CYS A 107 6.20 7.22 -10.70
CA CYS A 107 6.26 6.35 -9.53
C CYS A 107 7.58 5.59 -9.45
N ASN A 108 8.14 5.51 -8.24
CA ASN A 108 9.26 4.63 -7.94
C ASN A 108 8.83 3.17 -8.21
N PRO A 109 9.66 2.35 -8.89
CA PRO A 109 9.27 1.03 -9.36
C PRO A 109 9.20 -0.04 -8.25
N VAL A 110 8.99 0.36 -7.00
CA VAL A 110 8.89 -0.54 -5.84
C VAL A 110 7.41 -0.78 -5.52
N PRO A 111 6.86 -1.99 -5.77
CA PRO A 111 5.46 -2.29 -5.48
C PRO A 111 5.19 -2.31 -3.97
N ILE A 112 4.02 -1.86 -3.52
CA ILE A 112 3.64 -1.85 -2.09
C ILE A 112 3.62 -3.28 -1.51
N TRP A 113 3.46 -4.30 -2.35
CA TRP A 113 3.43 -5.69 -1.95
C TRP A 113 4.82 -6.30 -1.70
N SER A 114 5.91 -5.61 -2.07
CA SER A 114 7.28 -6.12 -1.91
C SER A 114 7.77 -6.11 -0.46
N ARG A 115 7.23 -5.24 0.41
CA ARG A 115 7.52 -5.22 1.85
C ARG A 115 6.22 -5.07 2.64
N PRO A 116 5.39 -6.13 2.64
CA PRO A 116 4.06 -6.05 3.21
C PRO A 116 4.14 -5.93 4.73
N TYR A 117 3.19 -5.22 5.32
CA TYR A 117 3.11 -5.05 6.77
C TYR A 117 2.01 -5.92 7.36
N LYS A 118 2.12 -6.23 8.66
CA LYS A 118 1.07 -6.99 9.36
C LYS A 118 -0.26 -6.23 9.27
N GLY A 119 -1.29 -6.90 8.77
CA GLY A 119 -2.61 -6.33 8.58
C GLY A 119 -2.80 -5.53 7.30
N GLN A 120 -1.85 -5.54 6.38
CA GLN A 120 -2.09 -4.99 5.04
C GLN A 120 -3.16 -5.81 4.32
N VAL A 121 -4.03 -5.11 3.59
CA VAL A 121 -5.13 -5.73 2.83
C VAL A 121 -4.94 -5.40 1.35
N ARG A 122 -5.33 -6.31 0.47
CA ARG A 122 -5.43 -6.12 -0.97
C ARG A 122 -6.69 -6.77 -1.54
N LEU A 123 -7.16 -6.24 -2.66
CA LEU A 123 -8.19 -6.87 -3.47
C LEU A 123 -7.51 -7.48 -4.69
N ILE A 124 -7.82 -8.75 -4.98
CA ILE A 124 -7.36 -9.46 -6.18
C ILE A 124 -8.55 -9.67 -7.11
N SER A 125 -8.41 -9.26 -8.35
CA SER A 125 -9.42 -9.41 -9.40
C SER A 125 -8.73 -9.48 -10.75
N SER A 126 -9.16 -10.40 -11.61
CA SER A 126 -8.81 -10.40 -13.04
C SER A 126 -9.60 -9.35 -13.83
N ASN A 127 -10.71 -8.86 -13.28
CA ASN A 127 -11.53 -7.84 -13.90
C ASN A 127 -10.99 -6.43 -13.62
N LEU A 128 -10.29 -5.87 -14.60
CA LEU A 128 -9.70 -4.53 -14.55
C LEU A 128 -10.73 -3.39 -14.63
N THR A 129 -11.96 -3.67 -15.08
CA THR A 129 -13.03 -2.64 -15.15
C THR A 129 -13.64 -2.31 -13.79
N ARG A 130 -13.39 -3.15 -12.77
CA ARG A 130 -13.87 -2.96 -11.40
C ARG A 130 -12.71 -3.02 -10.39
N PRO A 131 -11.78 -2.04 -10.43
CA PRO A 131 -10.58 -2.07 -9.59
C PRO A 131 -10.87 -1.92 -8.09
N SER A 132 -12.08 -1.50 -7.72
CA SER A 132 -12.54 -1.43 -6.33
C SER A 132 -13.22 -2.72 -5.84
N SER A 133 -13.19 -3.79 -6.63
CA SER A 133 -13.80 -5.08 -6.32
C SER A 133 -12.80 -6.22 -6.46
N GLY A 134 -12.94 -7.25 -5.63
CA GLY A 134 -12.13 -8.46 -5.74
C GLY A 134 -12.10 -9.31 -4.48
N ARG A 135 -11.38 -10.43 -4.56
CA ARG A 135 -11.07 -11.31 -3.44
C ARG A 135 -10.26 -10.56 -2.39
N VAL A 136 -10.64 -10.68 -1.13
CA VAL A 136 -9.92 -10.05 -0.01
C VAL A 136 -8.76 -10.94 0.42
N GLU A 137 -7.56 -10.38 0.40
CA GLU A 137 -6.37 -11.00 0.97
C GLU A 137 -5.71 -10.10 2.02
N VAL A 138 -5.21 -10.74 3.09
CA VAL A 138 -4.62 -10.05 4.24
C VAL A 138 -3.24 -10.63 4.54
N HIS A 139 -2.28 -9.74 4.79
CA HIS A 139 -0.93 -10.12 5.16
C HIS A 139 -0.81 -10.22 6.68
N GLN A 140 -0.65 -11.43 7.21
CA GLN A 140 -0.56 -11.71 8.64
C GLN A 140 0.47 -12.82 8.87
N LYS A 141 1.19 -12.80 10.00
CA LYS A 141 2.22 -13.81 10.33
C LYS A 141 3.22 -14.04 9.16
N ASN A 142 3.64 -12.95 8.51
CA ASN A 142 4.58 -12.93 7.37
C ASN A 142 4.14 -13.71 6.12
N GLN A 143 2.83 -13.92 5.94
CA GLN A 143 2.28 -14.55 4.74
C GLN A 143 0.98 -13.87 4.30
N TRP A 144 0.74 -13.84 3.00
CA TRP A 144 -0.57 -13.49 2.47
C TRP A 144 -1.51 -14.68 2.63
N GLY A 145 -2.78 -14.39 2.85
CA GLY A 145 -3.82 -15.39 2.91
C GLY A 145 -5.18 -14.80 2.62
N THR A 146 -6.12 -15.67 2.27
CA THR A 146 -7.49 -15.30 1.95
C THR A 146 -8.33 -15.16 3.22
N VAL A 147 -9.56 -14.67 3.10
CA VAL A 147 -10.50 -14.56 4.23
C VAL A 147 -11.77 -15.28 3.85
N CYS A 148 -12.32 -16.12 4.74
CA CYS A 148 -13.56 -16.84 4.46
C CYS A 148 -14.77 -15.91 4.37
N ALA A 149 -15.70 -16.17 3.45
CA ALA A 149 -16.93 -15.40 3.23
C ALA A 149 -17.85 -15.38 4.46
N SER A 150 -17.93 -16.47 5.22
CA SER A 150 -18.69 -16.51 6.48
C SER A 150 -18.15 -15.56 7.55
N ALA A 151 -16.86 -15.21 7.48
CA ALA A 151 -16.23 -14.25 8.37
C ALA A 151 -16.33 -12.79 7.88
N MET A 152 -16.80 -12.57 6.67
CA MET A 152 -16.93 -11.24 6.07
C MET A 152 -18.30 -10.65 6.35
N SER A 153 -18.50 -10.11 7.56
CA SER A 153 -19.69 -9.31 7.88
C SER A 153 -19.68 -7.96 7.12
N GLN A 154 -20.82 -7.27 7.06
CA GLN A 154 -20.88 -5.95 6.42
C GLN A 154 -19.90 -4.96 7.06
N GLY A 155 -19.83 -4.92 8.38
CA GLY A 155 -18.90 -4.03 9.09
C GLY A 155 -17.43 -4.38 8.86
N ALA A 156 -17.12 -5.65 8.61
CA ALA A 156 -15.79 -6.10 8.22
C ALA A 156 -15.43 -5.63 6.80
N ALA A 157 -16.34 -5.80 5.85
CA ALA A 157 -16.19 -5.31 4.48
C ALA A 157 -16.02 -3.78 4.44
N ASP A 158 -16.82 -3.05 5.23
CA ASP A 158 -16.68 -1.59 5.37
C ASP A 158 -15.31 -1.20 5.92
N SER A 159 -14.81 -1.94 6.92
CA SER A 159 -13.48 -1.70 7.50
C SER A 159 -12.37 -1.95 6.48
N VAL A 160 -12.47 -3.00 5.66
CA VAL A 160 -11.54 -3.26 4.55
C VAL A 160 -11.59 -2.12 3.54
N CYS A 161 -12.78 -1.74 3.06
CA CYS A 161 -12.93 -0.67 2.07
C CYS A 161 -12.36 0.66 2.59
N ARG A 162 -12.59 1.01 3.85
CA ARG A 162 -11.98 2.21 4.45
C ARG A 162 -10.48 2.11 4.61
N GLN A 163 -9.96 0.94 4.92
CA GLN A 163 -8.52 0.71 5.00
C GLN A 163 -7.85 0.85 3.62
N LEU A 164 -8.56 0.50 2.54
CA LEU A 164 -8.15 0.72 1.15
C LEU A 164 -8.42 2.15 0.66
N GLY A 165 -9.03 3.01 1.48
CA GLY A 165 -9.27 4.42 1.17
C GLY A 165 -10.67 4.76 0.67
N PHE A 166 -11.55 3.79 0.47
CA PHE A 166 -12.95 3.99 0.10
C PHE A 166 -13.83 4.44 1.28
N THR A 167 -15.11 4.73 1.02
CA THR A 167 -16.04 5.15 2.08
C THR A 167 -16.64 3.96 2.83
N ASN A 168 -17.09 2.95 2.09
CA ASN A 168 -17.74 1.73 2.60
C ASN A 168 -17.76 0.64 1.53
N ALA A 169 -18.19 -0.56 1.91
CA ALA A 169 -18.50 -1.64 0.98
C ALA A 169 -19.88 -1.40 0.36
N LEU A 170 -19.97 -1.58 -0.96
CA LEU A 170 -21.21 -1.67 -1.72
C LEU A 170 -21.80 -3.07 -1.65
N GLY A 171 -20.95 -4.10 -1.60
CA GLY A 171 -21.37 -5.49 -1.55
C GLY A 171 -20.26 -6.42 -1.09
N ARG A 172 -20.66 -7.64 -0.73
CA ARG A 172 -19.79 -8.74 -0.31
C ARG A 172 -20.35 -10.06 -0.82
N GLY A 173 -19.48 -11.04 -1.02
CA GLY A 173 -19.87 -12.36 -1.51
C GLY A 173 -18.72 -13.34 -1.50
N ILE A 174 -18.88 -14.40 -2.28
CA ILE A 174 -17.85 -15.40 -2.54
C ILE A 174 -17.11 -15.00 -3.83
N SER A 175 -15.80 -15.13 -3.82
CA SER A 175 -14.94 -14.87 -4.97
C SER A 175 -15.17 -15.92 -6.06
N SER A 176 -15.36 -15.47 -7.30
CA SER A 176 -15.31 -16.33 -8.50
C SER A 176 -13.88 -16.77 -8.84
N GLU A 177 -12.88 -16.16 -8.22
CA GLU A 177 -11.47 -16.48 -8.35
C GLU A 177 -10.97 -16.99 -7.00
N PRO A 178 -10.98 -18.31 -6.74
CA PRO A 178 -10.43 -18.89 -5.53
C PRO A 178 -8.95 -18.54 -5.36
N GLY A 179 -8.53 -18.28 -4.13
CA GLY A 179 -7.11 -18.09 -3.81
C GLY A 179 -6.42 -19.42 -3.50
N SER A 180 -5.27 -19.31 -2.84
CA SER A 180 -4.50 -20.45 -2.37
C SER A 180 -3.81 -20.12 -1.04
N GLY A 181 -3.27 -21.14 -0.37
CA GLY A 181 -2.49 -20.98 0.85
C GLY A 181 -3.35 -20.91 2.10
N VAL A 182 -3.00 -20.01 3.02
CA VAL A 182 -3.70 -19.94 4.31
C VAL A 182 -5.04 -19.20 4.15
N ILE A 183 -6.09 -19.76 4.76
CA ILE A 183 -7.36 -19.07 4.94
C ILE A 183 -7.36 -18.49 6.35
N TRP A 184 -7.41 -17.17 6.43
CA TRP A 184 -7.52 -16.46 7.68
C TRP A 184 -8.99 -16.44 8.14
N VAL A 185 -9.21 -16.93 9.35
CA VAL A 185 -10.52 -16.85 10.02
C VAL A 185 -10.37 -16.07 11.31
N GLY A 186 -11.33 -15.19 11.60
CA GLY A 186 -11.40 -14.42 12.82
C GLY A 186 -12.84 -14.18 13.24
N GLU A 187 -13.03 -13.76 14.49
CA GLU A 187 -14.35 -13.41 15.03
C GLU A 187 -15.05 -12.37 14.15
N THR A 188 -16.31 -12.65 13.84
CA THR A 188 -17.04 -12.13 12.68
C THR A 188 -17.74 -10.78 12.94
N SER A 189 -17.62 -10.22 14.14
CA SER A 189 -18.32 -9.02 14.59
C SER A 189 -17.44 -7.76 14.58
N CYS A 190 -17.01 -7.34 13.38
CA CYS A 190 -16.48 -5.99 13.20
C CYS A 190 -17.63 -4.97 13.30
N SER A 191 -17.60 -4.07 14.30
CA SER A 191 -18.42 -2.87 14.23
C SER A 191 -18.09 -2.11 12.95
N GLY A 192 -19.11 -1.78 12.16
CA GLY A 192 -18.96 -1.01 10.94
C GLY A 192 -18.33 0.37 11.17
N SER A 193 -18.06 0.83 12.39
CA SER A 193 -17.34 2.08 12.67
C SER A 193 -15.80 1.95 12.63
N ARG A 194 -15.26 0.72 12.66
CA ARG A 194 -13.81 0.50 12.75
C ARG A 194 -13.11 0.95 11.46
N ARG A 195 -11.88 1.45 11.62
CA ARG A 195 -11.06 2.00 10.52
C ARG A 195 -10.14 0.96 9.89
N CYS A 196 -9.91 -0.15 10.58
CA CYS A 196 -8.84 -1.08 10.28
C CYS A 196 -9.37 -2.49 10.47
N PHE A 197 -9.24 -3.31 9.44
CA PHE A 197 -9.74 -4.68 9.47
C PHE A 197 -9.06 -5.49 10.60
N THR A 198 -7.77 -5.27 10.82
CA THR A 198 -7.01 -5.97 11.88
C THR A 198 -7.37 -5.61 13.32
N SER A 199 -8.17 -4.57 13.57
CA SER A 199 -8.64 -4.29 14.93
C SER A 199 -9.85 -5.12 15.33
N CYS A 200 -10.49 -5.82 14.39
CA CYS A 200 -11.52 -6.82 14.67
C CYS A 200 -11.13 -8.21 14.17
N PHE A 201 -10.23 -8.29 13.19
CA PHE A 201 -9.74 -9.55 12.66
C PHE A 201 -8.68 -10.18 13.58
N GLN A 202 -9.06 -11.23 14.33
CA GLN A 202 -8.11 -12.09 15.04
C GLN A 202 -7.79 -13.32 14.21
N SER A 203 -6.53 -13.48 13.79
CA SER A 203 -6.12 -14.61 12.95
C SER A 203 -6.01 -15.91 13.77
N HIS A 204 -7.05 -16.74 13.77
CA HIS A 204 -6.93 -18.13 14.19
C HIS A 204 -6.47 -18.97 13.00
N LYS A 205 -5.49 -19.84 13.22
CA LYS A 205 -5.07 -20.84 12.25
C LYS A 205 -6.05 -21.99 12.45
N HIS A 206 -6.89 -22.26 11.45
CA HIS A 206 -7.91 -23.31 11.46
C HIS A 206 -9.18 -23.01 12.27
N THR A 207 -10.28 -22.87 11.54
CA THR A 207 -11.59 -23.37 11.96
C THR A 207 -11.98 -24.39 10.91
N TYR A 208 -12.39 -25.56 11.36
CA TYR A 208 -12.95 -26.63 10.53
C TYR A 208 -14.05 -26.04 9.63
N GLY A 209 -13.86 -26.04 8.30
CA GLY A 209 -14.98 -25.88 7.36
C GLY A 209 -14.87 -24.87 6.22
N CYS A 210 -13.92 -23.93 6.20
CA CYS A 210 -13.73 -23.06 5.03
C CYS A 210 -12.67 -23.61 4.09
N ASN A 211 -12.97 -23.64 2.79
CA ASN A 211 -12.01 -23.91 1.73
C ASN A 211 -12.00 -22.74 0.71
N HIS A 212 -11.12 -22.77 -0.29
CA HIS A 212 -10.94 -21.66 -1.23
C HIS A 212 -12.15 -21.37 -2.13
N THR A 213 -13.12 -22.29 -2.25
CA THR A 213 -14.40 -21.99 -2.92
C THR A 213 -15.29 -21.05 -2.10
N GLN A 214 -14.89 -20.75 -0.86
CA GLN A 214 -15.58 -19.84 0.05
C GLN A 214 -14.74 -18.61 0.39
N ASP A 215 -13.70 -18.30 -0.41
CA ASP A 215 -12.93 -17.08 -0.24
C ASP A 215 -13.83 -15.86 -0.46
N SER A 216 -13.74 -14.88 0.43
CA SER A 216 -14.56 -13.67 0.40
C SER A 216 -14.11 -12.72 -0.71
N ALA A 217 -15.08 -12.11 -1.38
CA ALA A 217 -14.90 -10.98 -2.25
C ALA A 217 -15.77 -9.80 -1.78
N ILE A 218 -15.29 -8.58 -2.01
CA ILE A 218 -16.04 -7.36 -1.72
C ILE A 218 -16.01 -6.41 -2.90
N SER A 219 -16.93 -5.46 -2.91
CA SER A 219 -16.95 -4.31 -3.80
C SER A 219 -16.99 -3.04 -2.96
N CYS A 220 -16.05 -2.12 -3.18
CA CYS A 220 -15.94 -0.86 -2.45
C CYS A 220 -16.48 0.31 -3.27
N THR A 221 -16.99 1.32 -2.57
CA THR A 221 -17.56 2.53 -3.19
C THR A 221 -17.13 3.82 -2.51
N PHE A 222 -17.18 4.92 -3.28
CA PHE A 222 -17.13 6.28 -2.77
C PHE A 222 -18.54 6.83 -2.66
N ASP A 223 -18.98 7.02 -1.42
CA ASP A 223 -20.14 7.83 -1.11
C ASP A 223 -19.66 9.28 -0.87
N PHE A 224 -19.93 10.15 -1.85
CA PHE A 224 -19.54 11.56 -1.84
C PHE A 224 -20.40 12.40 -0.88
N SER A 225 -21.58 11.91 -0.49
CA SER A 225 -22.45 12.58 0.48
C SER A 225 -21.88 12.47 1.91
N LYS A 226 -21.12 11.40 2.17
CA LYS A 226 -20.47 11.18 3.46
C LYS A 226 -19.12 11.87 3.50
N LYS A 227 -19.00 12.89 4.36
CA LYS A 227 -17.71 13.40 4.86
C LYS A 227 -17.04 12.33 5.73
N SER A 228 -16.62 11.20 5.15
CA SER A 228 -15.93 10.15 5.89
C SER A 228 -14.62 10.70 6.43
N LYS A 229 -14.48 10.77 7.76
CA LYS A 229 -13.37 11.47 8.43
C LYS A 229 -12.10 10.61 8.62
N SER A 230 -12.05 9.34 8.22
CA SER A 230 -10.80 8.58 8.34
C SER A 230 -10.73 7.33 7.45
N ALA A 231 -9.72 7.27 6.58
CA ALA A 231 -9.25 6.03 5.96
C ALA A 231 -8.34 5.29 6.95
N GLY A 232 -8.43 3.97 7.00
CA GLY A 232 -7.42 3.17 7.69
C GLY A 232 -6.06 3.38 7.03
N ASN A 233 -5.02 3.55 7.85
CA ASN A 233 -3.64 3.66 7.39
C ASN A 233 -2.72 3.10 8.48
N LYS A 234 -1.43 2.87 8.19
CA LYS A 234 -0.48 2.28 9.16
C LYS A 234 -0.57 2.93 10.55
N SER A 235 -0.59 4.26 10.63
CA SER A 235 -0.67 5.00 11.89
C SER A 235 -2.06 4.89 12.54
N ALA A 236 -3.14 5.07 11.77
CA ALA A 236 -4.52 4.97 12.26
C ALA A 236 -4.88 3.56 12.73
N CYS A 237 -4.22 2.55 12.16
CA CYS A 237 -4.41 1.15 12.50
C CYS A 237 -3.48 0.66 13.62
N LYS A 238 -2.67 1.56 14.22
CA LYS A 238 -1.63 1.20 15.18
C LYS A 238 -0.78 0.01 14.70
N ILE A 239 -0.58 -0.09 13.39
CA ILE A 239 0.21 -1.14 12.78
C ILE A 239 1.65 -0.77 13.07
N THR A 240 2.22 -1.39 14.10
CA THR A 240 3.64 -1.28 14.38
C THR A 240 4.38 -1.85 13.15
N GLY A 241 5.04 -0.96 12.40
CA GLY A 241 6.19 -1.38 11.63
C GLY A 241 7.24 -1.94 12.60
N PHE A 242 8.19 -2.74 12.10
CA PHE A 242 9.31 -3.26 12.88
C PHE A 242 9.76 -2.22 13.92
N PRO A 243 9.74 -2.56 15.23
CA PRO A 243 10.11 -1.62 16.27
C PRO A 243 11.49 -1.03 15.95
N LEU A 244 11.68 0.28 16.12
CA LEU A 244 13.01 0.89 15.97
C LEU A 244 14.04 0.16 16.85
N SER A 245 13.61 -0.39 17.99
CA SER A 245 14.41 -1.25 18.85
C SER A 245 14.94 -2.50 18.14
N GLN A 246 14.17 -3.15 17.28
CA GLN A 246 14.66 -4.29 16.50
C GLN A 246 15.64 -3.87 15.42
N LEU A 247 15.45 -2.69 14.81
CA LEU A 247 16.42 -2.14 13.87
C LEU A 247 17.77 -1.84 14.56
N ILE A 248 17.72 -1.30 15.78
CA ILE A 248 18.89 -1.10 16.63
C ILE A 248 19.56 -2.45 16.93
N PHE A 249 18.80 -3.50 17.25
CA PHE A 249 19.37 -4.85 17.47
C PHE A 249 20.12 -5.39 16.23
N TYR A 250 19.58 -5.20 15.01
CA TYR A 250 20.26 -5.64 13.79
C TYR A 250 21.52 -4.81 13.49
N VAL A 251 21.45 -3.49 13.67
CA VAL A 251 22.59 -2.59 13.42
C VAL A 251 23.69 -2.78 14.47
N CYS A 252 23.34 -2.81 15.76
CA CYS A 252 24.27 -3.03 16.85
C CYS A 252 24.81 -4.47 16.86
N GLY A 253 23.97 -5.46 16.58
CA GLY A 253 24.38 -6.86 16.46
C GLY A 253 25.34 -7.09 15.29
N GLY A 254 25.08 -6.45 14.14
CA GLY A 254 26.00 -6.49 12.99
C GLY A 254 27.35 -5.82 13.27
N LEU A 255 27.35 -4.67 13.95
CA LEU A 255 28.57 -3.99 14.40
C LEU A 255 29.36 -4.82 15.39
N ALA A 256 28.70 -5.45 16.36
CA ALA A 256 29.35 -6.33 17.33
C ALA A 256 29.99 -7.55 16.66
N LEU A 257 29.29 -8.19 15.72
CA LEU A 257 29.82 -9.32 14.95
C LEU A 257 31.02 -8.90 14.09
N PHE A 258 30.95 -7.73 13.44
CA PHE A 258 32.05 -7.19 12.64
C PHE A 258 33.29 -6.92 13.50
N LEU A 259 33.13 -6.30 14.67
CA LEU A 259 34.22 -6.04 15.62
C LEU A 259 34.83 -7.35 16.15
N LEU A 260 34.01 -8.36 16.41
CA LEU A 260 34.46 -9.66 16.90
C LEU A 260 35.27 -10.39 15.81
N LEU A 261 34.83 -10.37 14.56
CA LEU A 261 35.58 -10.92 13.42
C LEU A 261 36.90 -10.16 13.18
N ALA A 262 36.89 -8.83 13.28
CA ALA A 262 38.10 -8.02 13.18
C ALA A 262 39.11 -8.37 14.29
N PHE A 263 38.64 -8.51 15.53
CA PHE A 263 39.49 -8.89 16.66
C PHE A 263 40.09 -10.28 16.50
N VAL A 264 39.28 -11.27 16.07
CA VAL A 264 39.76 -12.62 15.76
C VAL A 264 40.81 -12.56 14.63
N GLY A 265 40.59 -11.77 13.59
CA GLY A 265 41.57 -11.54 12.52
C GLY A 265 42.90 -11.00 13.04
N ILE A 266 42.87 -10.00 13.93
CA ILE A 266 44.08 -9.43 14.56
C ILE A 266 44.82 -10.51 15.37
N LEU A 267 44.11 -11.32 16.15
CA LEU A 267 44.72 -12.39 16.94
C LEU A 267 45.40 -13.43 16.05
N VAL A 268 44.77 -13.83 14.95
CA VAL A 268 45.36 -14.78 13.98
C VAL A 268 46.66 -14.21 13.38
N VAL A 269 46.67 -12.94 12.98
CA VAL A 269 47.87 -12.28 12.46
C VAL A 269 48.97 -12.20 13.52
N ALA A 270 48.63 -11.82 14.75
CA ALA A 270 49.59 -11.73 15.86
C ALA A 270 50.19 -13.09 16.23
N MET A 271 49.39 -14.15 16.23
CA MET A 271 49.87 -15.52 16.42
C MET A 271 50.80 -15.95 15.27
N GLY A 272 50.42 -15.68 14.03
CA GLY A 272 51.28 -15.93 12.86
C GLY A 272 52.63 -15.21 12.94
N TYR A 273 52.63 -13.95 13.39
CA TYR A 273 53.87 -13.18 13.58
C TYR A 273 54.77 -13.76 14.68
N LYS A 274 54.19 -14.17 15.82
CA LYS A 274 54.93 -14.84 16.90
C LYS A 274 55.56 -16.17 16.45
N ILE A 275 54.83 -16.97 15.67
CA ILE A 275 55.33 -18.24 15.12
C ILE A 275 56.48 -17.97 14.16
N LYS A 276 56.34 -17.02 13.24
CA LYS A 276 57.40 -16.64 12.29
C LYS A 276 58.66 -16.14 12.99
N LYS A 277 58.51 -15.34 14.04
CA LYS A 277 59.64 -14.87 14.87
C LYS A 277 60.35 -16.01 15.60
N LYS A 278 59.62 -16.96 16.19
CA LYS A 278 60.21 -18.15 16.82
C LYS A 278 60.96 -19.04 15.82
N LEU A 279 60.44 -19.22 14.62
CA LEU A 279 61.10 -19.97 13.56
C LEU A 279 62.39 -19.27 13.09
N SER A 280 62.36 -17.94 12.95
CA SER A 280 63.55 -17.15 12.61
C SER A 280 64.63 -17.23 13.68
N GLN A 281 64.25 -17.20 14.96
CA GLN A 281 65.20 -17.33 16.08
C GLN A 281 65.82 -18.73 16.11
N LYS A 282 65.00 -19.77 15.94
CA LYS A 282 65.46 -21.16 15.91
C LYS A 282 66.43 -21.43 14.75
N ASN A 283 66.17 -20.87 13.57
CA ASN A 283 67.10 -20.97 12.44
C ASN A 283 68.42 -20.26 12.71
N TYR A 284 68.42 -19.13 13.43
CA TYR A 284 69.64 -18.42 13.82
C TYR A 284 70.48 -19.23 14.81
N ASP A 285 69.84 -19.82 15.83
CA ASP A 285 70.52 -20.63 16.85
C ASP A 285 71.06 -21.98 16.31
N THR A 286 70.61 -22.43 15.13
CA THR A 286 71.11 -23.67 14.48
C THR A 286 72.29 -23.38 13.53
N LEU A 287 72.63 -22.10 13.30
CA LEU A 287 73.70 -21.63 12.41
C LEU A 287 74.95 -21.12 13.17
N GLN A 288 74.94 -21.17 14.50
CA GLN A 288 76.11 -20.97 15.39
C GLN A 288 76.55 -22.30 16.00
#